data_AF-A0A1B6MGM3-F1
#
_entry.id   AF-A0A1B6MGM3-F1
#
_cell.length_a   1.000
_cell.length_b   1.000
_cell.length_c   1.000
_cell.angle_alpha   90.00
_cell.angle_beta   90.00
_cell.angle_gamma   90.00
#
_symmetry.space_group_name_H-M   'P 1'
#
loop_
_entity.id
_entity.type
_entity.pdbx_description
1 polymer ?
#
loop_
_entity_poly.entity_id
_entity_poly.type
_entity_poly.pdbx_seq_one_letter_code
_entity_poly.pdbx_strand_id
1 'polypeptide(L)'
;SPFFRPLLKMQATTILTRARVALPRITKRNIGITAPALQKASDPIQQLFVDKVREYKQKSSGGKLVDPTPEIQKEKQSELDRVARQFGGGAGVDMTKFPEFKFPEVKLSPS
;
A
#
# COMPACT_ATOMS: atom_id res chain seq x y z
N SER A 1 33.80 38.25 13.54
CA SER A 1 34.84 38.05 14.57
C SER A 1 35.87 37.00 14.09
N PRO A 2 37.17 37.18 14.36
CA PRO A 2 38.25 36.34 13.82
C PRO A 2 38.28 34.91 14.40
N PHE A 3 37.58 34.65 15.50
CA PHE A 3 37.59 33.37 16.22
C PHE A 3 36.65 32.28 15.67
N PHE A 4 35.64 32.63 14.86
CA PHE A 4 34.64 31.64 14.37
C PHE A 4 35.12 30.80 13.18
N ARG A 5 35.97 31.37 12.31
CA ARG A 5 36.49 30.70 11.12
C ARG A 5 37.37 29.47 11.41
N PRO A 6 38.31 29.49 12.37
CA PRO A 6 39.12 28.31 12.68
C PRO A 6 38.31 27.19 13.36
N LEU A 7 37.33 27.52 14.21
CA LEU A 7 36.44 26.55 14.83
C LEU A 7 35.59 25.81 13.78
N LEU A 8 35.01 26.55 12.83
CA LEU A 8 34.23 25.95 11.74
C LEU A 8 35.07 25.01 10.86
N LYS A 9 36.32 25.41 10.57
CA LYS A 9 37.29 24.57 9.83
C LYS A 9 37.64 23.30 10.61
N MET A 10 37.87 23.41 11.92
CA MET A 10 38.19 22.27 12.77
C MET A 10 37.03 21.27 12.82
N GLN A 11 35.80 21.76 13.03
CA GLN A 11 34.59 20.91 13.03
C GLN A 11 34.36 20.22 11.67
N ALA A 12 34.52 20.95 10.56
CA ALA A 12 34.43 20.38 9.22
C ALA A 12 35.49 19.29 8.99
N THR A 13 36.73 19.51 9.46
CA THR A 13 37.83 18.54 9.31
C THR A 13 37.55 17.28 10.12
N THR A 14 37.04 17.41 11.35
CA THR A 14 36.65 16.27 12.19
C THR A 14 35.50 15.47 11.57
N ILE A 15 34.47 16.15 11.03
CA ILE A 15 33.35 15.49 10.35
C ILE A 15 33.82 14.75 9.10
N LEU A 16 34.65 15.39 8.26
CA LEU A 16 35.22 14.76 7.06
C LEU A 16 36.07 13.54 7.40
N THR A 17 36.86 13.61 8.46
CA THR A 17 37.72 12.50 8.90
C THR A 17 36.88 11.32 9.37
N ARG A 18 35.82 11.59 10.16
CA ARG A 18 34.88 10.56 10.61
C ARG A 18 34.11 9.93 9.46
N ALA A 19 33.65 10.73 8.50
CA ALA A 19 32.99 10.23 7.29
C ALA A 19 33.94 9.33 6.47
N ARG A 20 35.21 9.70 6.32
CA ARG A 20 36.22 8.93 5.58
C ARG A 20 36.44 7.52 6.13
N VAL A 21 36.30 7.34 7.44
CA VAL A 21 36.45 6.02 8.12
C VAL A 21 35.13 5.25 8.17
N ALA A 22 34.00 5.93 8.36
CA ALA A 22 32.69 5.29 8.49
C ALA A 22 32.11 4.83 7.14
N LEU A 23 32.27 5.64 6.09
CA LEU A 23 31.64 5.39 4.78
C LEU A 23 32.06 4.05 4.16
N PRO A 24 33.36 3.68 4.09
CA PRO A 24 33.79 2.39 3.54
C PRO A 24 33.32 1.20 4.39
N ARG A 25 33.18 1.37 5.72
CA ARG A 25 32.66 0.32 6.61
C ARG A 25 31.18 0.05 6.34
N ILE A 26 30.39 1.12 6.19
CA ILE A 26 28.95 1.02 5.95
C ILE A 26 28.69 0.43 4.56
N THR A 27 29.41 0.89 3.53
CA THR A 27 29.25 0.35 2.17
C THR A 27 29.72 -1.09 2.06
N LYS A 28 30.85 -1.47 2.68
CA LYS A 28 31.37 -2.85 2.66
C LYS A 28 30.53 -3.86 3.43
N ARG A 29 29.87 -3.47 4.52
CA ARG A 29 28.98 -4.38 5.27
C ARG A 29 27.62 -4.55 4.60
N ASN A 30 27.19 -3.60 3.79
CA ASN A 30 25.87 -3.62 3.14
C ASN A 30 25.94 -3.87 1.62
N ILE A 31 27.06 -4.36 1.08
CA ILE A 31 27.26 -4.54 -0.38
C ILE A 31 26.09 -5.31 -1.01
N GLY A 32 25.55 -6.33 -0.34
CA GLY A 32 24.42 -7.11 -0.87
C GLY A 32 23.13 -6.31 -1.05
N ILE A 33 22.92 -5.24 -0.27
CA ILE A 33 21.74 -4.37 -0.34
C ILE A 33 22.03 -3.16 -1.24
N THR A 34 23.23 -2.59 -1.16
CA THR A 34 23.61 -1.41 -1.96
C THR A 34 23.95 -1.76 -3.40
N ALA A 35 24.48 -2.96 -3.71
CA ALA A 35 24.81 -3.36 -5.07
C ALA A 35 23.58 -3.35 -6.00
N PRO A 36 22.50 -4.11 -5.74
CA PRO A 36 21.32 -4.06 -6.61
C PRO A 36 20.61 -2.70 -6.59
N ALA A 37 20.69 -1.94 -5.49
CA ALA A 37 20.12 -0.58 -5.42
C ALA A 37 20.86 0.44 -6.29
N LEU A 38 22.16 0.25 -6.53
CA LEU A 38 23.00 1.10 -7.39
C LEU A 38 23.14 0.54 -8.82
N GLN A 39 22.75 -0.71 -9.03
CA GLN A 39 22.83 -1.36 -10.33
C GLN A 39 21.63 -0.94 -11.17
N LYS A 40 21.90 -0.30 -12.32
CA LYS A 40 20.89 -0.18 -13.38
C LYS A 40 20.54 -1.60 -13.83
N ALA A 41 19.25 -1.88 -14.08
CA ALA A 41 18.84 -3.14 -14.68
C ALA A 41 19.52 -3.26 -16.05
N SER A 42 20.60 -4.05 -16.11
CA SER A 42 21.47 -4.10 -17.29
C SER A 42 20.94 -5.07 -18.34
N ASP A 43 20.16 -6.07 -17.90
CA ASP A 43 19.50 -7.03 -18.75
C ASP A 43 18.05 -6.60 -19.04
N PRO A 44 17.59 -6.70 -20.30
CA PRO A 44 16.23 -6.35 -20.69
C PRO A 44 15.13 -7.02 -19.85
N ILE A 45 15.33 -8.25 -19.35
CA ILE A 45 14.31 -8.94 -18.54
C ILE A 45 14.18 -8.30 -17.16
N GLN A 46 15.29 -7.90 -16.55
CA GLN A 46 15.26 -7.18 -15.27
C GLN A 46 14.58 -5.81 -15.42
N GLN A 47 14.83 -5.14 -16.54
CA GLN A 47 14.19 -3.86 -16.84
C GLN A 47 12.67 -4.02 -17.00
N LEU A 48 12.22 -5.05 -17.73
CA LEU A 48 10.79 -5.37 -17.86
C LEU A 48 10.14 -5.65 -16.51
N PHE A 49 10.81 -6.38 -15.61
CA PHE A 49 10.28 -6.62 -14.26
C PHE A 49 10.10 -5.32 -13.49
N VAL A 50 11.12 -4.44 -13.47
CA VAL A 50 11.05 -3.13 -12.81
C VAL A 50 9.93 -2.27 -13.40
N ASP A 51 9.79 -2.27 -14.72
CA ASP A 51 8.74 -1.50 -15.40
C ASP A 51 7.35 -2.03 -15.05
N LYS A 52 7.16 -3.35 -14.94
CA LYS A 52 5.88 -3.94 -14.50
C LYS A 52 5.56 -3.63 -13.05
N VAL A 53 6.55 -3.62 -12.15
CA VAL A 53 6.34 -3.21 -10.75
C VAL A 53 5.92 -1.73 -10.67
N ARG A 54 6.54 -0.86 -11.46
CA ARG A 54 6.18 0.57 -11.52
C ARG A 54 4.79 0.78 -12.11
N GLU A 55 4.47 0.09 -13.20
CA GLU A 55 3.15 0.12 -13.84
C GLU A 55 2.06 -0.32 -12.85
N TYR A 56 2.28 -1.43 -12.14
CA TYR A 56 1.37 -1.91 -11.10
C TYR A 56 1.19 -0.87 -9.98
N LYS A 57 2.27 -0.27 -9.47
CA LYS A 57 2.21 0.75 -8.42
C LYS A 57 1.37 1.97 -8.82
N GLN A 58 1.45 2.38 -10.09
CA GLN A 58 0.64 3.49 -10.61
C GLN A 58 -0.85 3.10 -10.69
N LYS A 59 -1.14 1.92 -11.24
CA LYS A 59 -2.52 1.42 -11.47
C LYS A 59 -3.23 0.97 -10.18
N SER A 60 -2.51 0.51 -9.17
CA SER A 60 -3.09 0.00 -7.91
C SER A 60 -3.54 1.08 -6.93
N SER A 61 -3.40 2.37 -7.27
CA SER A 61 -3.75 3.46 -6.37
C SER A 61 -5.28 3.66 -6.26
N GLY A 62 -5.75 3.96 -5.05
CA GLY A 62 -7.12 4.44 -4.83
C GLY A 62 -8.21 3.38 -4.64
N GLY A 63 -7.88 2.08 -4.57
CA GLY A 63 -8.83 1.01 -4.20
C GLY A 63 -10.02 0.82 -5.14
N LYS A 64 -9.99 1.46 -6.31
CA LYS A 64 -10.99 1.34 -7.36
C LYS A 64 -10.56 0.28 -8.37
N LEU A 65 -11.51 -0.15 -9.19
CA LEU A 65 -11.17 -0.93 -10.38
C LEU A 65 -10.22 -0.12 -11.26
N VAL A 66 -9.24 -0.78 -11.84
CA VAL A 66 -8.29 -0.17 -12.78
C VAL A 66 -9.02 0.05 -14.10
N ASP A 67 -8.97 1.27 -14.62
CA ASP A 67 -9.55 1.67 -15.91
C ASP A 67 -10.97 1.10 -16.20
N PRO A 68 -11.96 1.28 -15.30
CA PRO A 68 -13.24 0.62 -15.43
C PRO A 68 -14.11 1.30 -16.49
N THR A 69 -14.65 0.53 -17.42
CA THR A 69 -15.65 1.02 -18.37
C THR A 69 -17.01 1.22 -17.68
N PRO A 70 -17.91 2.05 -18.24
CA PRO A 70 -19.26 2.23 -17.71
C PRO A 70 -20.04 0.91 -17.57
N GLU A 71 -19.82 -0.03 -18.49
CA GLU A 71 -20.45 -1.35 -18.49
C GLU A 71 -20.02 -2.17 -17.26
N ILE A 72 -18.72 -2.20 -16.96
CA ILE A 72 -18.17 -2.92 -15.80
C ILE A 72 -18.69 -2.32 -14.49
N GLN A 73 -18.82 -1.00 -14.41
CA GLN A 73 -19.38 -0.35 -13.22
C GLN A 73 -20.85 -0.71 -13.03
N LYS A 74 -21.62 -0.74 -14.12
CA LYS A 74 -23.03 -1.13 -14.10
C LYS A 74 -23.20 -2.61 -13.70
N GLU A 75 -22.38 -3.49 -14.25
CA GLU A 75 -22.37 -4.91 -13.88
C GLU A 75 -22.04 -5.09 -12.40
N LYS A 76 -20.98 -4.43 -11.91
CA LYS A 76 -20.62 -4.44 -10.48
C LYS A 76 -21.80 -4.01 -9.61
N GLN A 77 -22.49 -2.92 -9.95
CA GLN A 77 -23.63 -2.46 -9.17
C GLN A 77 -24.79 -3.45 -9.22
N SER A 78 -25.08 -4.02 -10.39
CA SER A 78 -26.12 -5.05 -10.57
C SER A 78 -25.85 -6.28 -9.70
N GLU A 79 -24.60 -6.76 -9.65
CA GLU A 79 -24.23 -7.89 -8.81
C GLU A 79 -24.30 -7.57 -7.32
N LEU A 80 -23.89 -6.37 -6.91
CA LEU A 80 -24.04 -5.92 -5.52
C LEU A 80 -25.51 -5.86 -5.11
N ASP A 81 -26.39 -5.35 -5.97
CA ASP A 81 -27.83 -5.29 -5.71
C ASP A 81 -28.45 -6.69 -5.65
N ARG A 82 -28.02 -7.60 -6.53
CA ARG A 82 -28.46 -9.00 -6.53
C ARG A 82 -28.09 -9.70 -5.22
N VAL A 83 -26.84 -9.56 -4.78
CA VAL A 83 -26.34 -10.12 -3.52
C VAL A 83 -27.08 -9.52 -2.33
N ALA A 84 -27.25 -8.19 -2.29
CA ALA A 84 -27.98 -7.53 -1.21
C ALA A 84 -29.40 -8.09 -1.06
N ARG A 85 -30.15 -8.22 -2.16
CA ARG A 85 -31.51 -8.79 -2.14
C ARG A 85 -31.53 -10.25 -1.67
N GLN A 86 -30.56 -11.06 -2.11
CA GLN A 86 -30.51 -12.49 -1.77
C GLN A 86 -30.27 -12.73 -0.28
N PHE A 87 -29.52 -11.85 0.39
CA PHE A 87 -29.13 -12.01 1.80
C PHE A 87 -29.88 -11.06 2.75
N GLY A 88 -31.04 -10.55 2.33
CA GLY A 88 -31.91 -9.74 3.19
C GLY A 88 -31.44 -8.31 3.42
N GLY A 89 -30.45 -7.84 2.65
CA GLY A 89 -30.07 -6.44 2.55
C GLY A 89 -30.92 -5.68 1.52
N GLY A 90 -30.50 -4.44 1.19
CA GLY A 90 -31.15 -3.60 0.20
C GLY A 90 -31.40 -2.17 0.68
N ALA A 91 -32.23 -1.43 -0.05
CA ALA A 91 -32.54 -0.04 0.30
C ALA A 91 -33.17 0.04 1.69
N GLY A 92 -32.54 0.80 2.59
CA GLY A 92 -33.01 1.01 3.97
C GLY A 92 -32.64 -0.08 4.96
N VAL A 93 -31.95 -1.15 4.55
CA VAL A 93 -31.46 -2.19 5.46
C VAL A 93 -30.01 -1.91 5.84
N ASP A 94 -29.77 -1.69 7.13
CA ASP A 94 -28.43 -1.55 7.68
C ASP A 94 -27.83 -2.94 7.96
N MET A 95 -27.03 -3.45 7.02
CA MET A 95 -26.40 -4.77 7.15
C MET A 95 -25.28 -4.81 8.20
N THR A 96 -24.92 -3.68 8.82
CA THR A 96 -23.94 -3.65 9.94
C THR A 96 -24.60 -3.91 11.28
N LYS A 97 -25.94 -3.82 11.36
CA LYS A 97 -26.71 -4.09 12.57
C LYS A 97 -27.14 -5.54 12.62
N PHE A 98 -27.01 -6.11 13.81
CA PHE A 98 -27.53 -7.44 14.10
C PHE A 98 -29.07 -7.42 14.06
N PRO A 99 -29.73 -8.48 13.54
CA PRO A 99 -31.18 -8.51 13.42
C PRO A 99 -31.89 -8.59 14.78
N GLU A 100 -33.06 -7.96 14.87
CA GLU A 100 -33.98 -8.16 16.00
C GLU A 100 -34.82 -9.41 15.78
N PHE A 101 -34.81 -10.32 16.75
CA PHE A 101 -35.63 -11.52 16.72
C PHE A 101 -36.92 -11.29 17.49
N LYS A 102 -38.06 -11.51 16.82
CA LYS A 102 -39.38 -11.57 17.46
C LYS A 102 -39.95 -12.96 17.28
N PHE A 103 -40.18 -13.64 18.39
CA PHE A 103 -40.73 -14.98 18.41
C PHE A 103 -42.24 -14.88 18.69
N PRO A 104 -43.12 -15.23 17.74
CA PRO A 104 -44.55 -15.25 17.99
C PRO A 104 -44.90 -16.36 19.00
N GLU A 105 -45.88 -16.08 19.85
CA GLU A 105 -46.37 -17.03 20.84
C GLU A 105 -47.09 -18.20 20.13
N VAL A 106 -46.61 -19.42 20.33
CA VAL A 106 -47.20 -20.63 19.70
C VAL A 106 -48.49 -20.97 20.43
N LYS A 107 -49.64 -20.73 19.78
CA LYS A 107 -50.94 -21.20 20.28
C LYS A 107 -51.08 -22.69 19.97
N LEU A 108 -50.94 -23.53 20.99
CA LEU A 108 -51.25 -24.95 20.90
C LEU A 108 -52.77 -25.13 20.99
N SER A 109 -53.40 -25.61 19.91
CA SER A 109 -54.79 -26.05 19.94
C SER A 109 -54.85 -27.50 20.46
N PRO A 110 -55.52 -27.78 21.60
CA PRO A 110 -55.72 -29.15 22.04
C PRO A 110 -56.62 -29.88 21.03
N SER A 111 -56.18 -31.07 20.61
CA SER A 111 -56.90 -31.98 19.72
C SER A 111 -58.05 -32.69 20.43
#